data_AF-A0A950Y8P5-F1
#
_entry.id   AF-A0A950Y8P5-F1
#
_cell.length_a   1.000
_cell.length_b   1.000
_cell.length_c   1.000
_cell.angle_alpha   90.00
_cell.angle_beta   90.00
_cell.angle_gamma   90.00
#
_symmetry.space_group_name_H-M   'P 1'
#
loop_
_entity.id
_entity.type
_entity.pdbx_description
1 polymer ?
#
loop_
_entity_poly.entity_id
_entity_poly.type
_entity_poly.pdbx_seq_one_letter_code
_entity_poly.pdbx_strand_id
1 'polypeptide(L)'
;MKFCLILLVCFVGLVQAQMQMNVQQLADFIRSELALKQHTDKQIAAYIKKLTLSEKLTDKTILDLEAQGAQPKTVQALQELRDRTAALKGPGHDVTYSPATAPDNTLTAAPPTATLGTTAAPIPIPPPDSVRQREILDRIKQYAMSYSQNLPNFICVEVMRRYIDPYAEDHYRSIGNVLAKVSYNLGHEDYKVFSVNGHYEETTLERAAQSGGAISNGEFGSMMQEIFEPGSEAEFGWDHWGTLRGRRMAVFNYFIDSGHSHYSITYSSGPNDEQRIYTAYKGLIYADVDTGEIDRIKFIAVNIPRSFPVSEATEILDYDQVEISGRPYICPLMAQLYMTAGREKSKNVIEFRDYKKFGTESNITYGAENVPPPLPASKTEEQPATASTPAANQAGKPAAAAKGGSNPWWAMPAPPPPPATKPPQ
;
A
#
# COMPACT_ATOMS: atom_id res chain seq x y z
N MET A 1 34.11 15.10 -72.80
CA MET A 1 33.37 16.36 -72.57
C MET A 1 33.42 16.71 -71.09
N LYS A 2 33.96 17.90 -70.78
CA LYS A 2 33.72 18.83 -69.65
C LYS A 2 33.44 18.29 -68.21
N PHE A 3 34.44 18.54 -67.35
CA PHE A 3 34.40 19.02 -65.95
C PHE A 3 33.04 19.39 -65.31
N CYS A 4 32.81 18.99 -64.05
CA CYS A 4 32.73 19.93 -62.92
C CYS A 4 32.85 19.24 -61.54
N LEU A 5 33.57 19.92 -60.65
CA LEU A 5 33.88 19.64 -59.24
C LEU A 5 32.73 20.13 -58.33
N ILE A 6 32.58 19.58 -57.12
CA ILE A 6 32.63 20.37 -55.86
C ILE A 6 32.67 19.41 -54.66
N LEU A 7 33.73 19.62 -53.88
CA LEU A 7 34.02 19.12 -52.55
C LEU A 7 33.25 20.00 -51.55
N LEU A 8 32.53 19.42 -50.58
CA LEU A 8 32.10 20.14 -49.38
C LEU A 8 32.50 19.32 -48.15
N VAL A 9 33.67 19.67 -47.61
CA VAL A 9 34.19 19.18 -46.34
C VAL A 9 33.41 19.89 -45.23
N CYS A 10 32.41 19.21 -44.67
CA CYS A 10 31.85 19.60 -43.38
C CYS A 10 32.69 18.94 -42.27
N PHE A 11 33.54 19.74 -41.64
CA PHE A 11 34.14 19.43 -40.35
C PHE A 11 33.01 19.37 -39.30
N VAL A 12 32.38 18.21 -39.14
CA VAL A 12 31.52 17.96 -37.97
C VAL A 12 32.44 17.40 -36.90
N GLY A 13 32.76 18.23 -35.92
CA GLY A 13 33.40 17.76 -34.70
C GLY A 13 32.60 16.59 -34.15
N LEU A 14 33.25 15.43 -34.00
CA LEU A 14 32.72 14.30 -33.27
C LEU A 14 32.61 14.71 -31.80
N VAL A 15 31.52 15.37 -31.44
CA VAL A 15 31.06 15.41 -30.05
C VAL A 15 30.57 14.00 -29.79
N GLN A 16 31.42 13.16 -29.20
CA GLN A 16 30.96 11.92 -28.59
C GLN A 16 29.91 12.30 -27.55
N ALA A 17 28.64 12.02 -27.83
CA ALA A 17 27.56 12.19 -26.86
C ALA A 17 27.81 11.21 -25.72
N GLN A 18 28.50 11.66 -24.69
CA GLN A 18 28.75 10.90 -23.48
C GLN A 18 27.40 10.79 -22.75
N MET A 19 26.86 9.58 -22.61
CA MET A 19 25.60 9.36 -21.87
C MET A 19 25.79 9.78 -20.42
N GLN A 20 25.23 10.94 -20.08
CA GLN A 20 25.20 11.47 -18.73
C GLN A 20 23.95 10.97 -18.01
N MET A 21 24.10 10.42 -16.80
CA MET A 21 22.98 9.92 -15.97
C MET A 21 23.16 10.30 -14.50
N ASN A 22 22.11 10.29 -13.69
CA ASN A 22 22.20 10.55 -12.25
C ASN A 22 22.45 9.26 -11.44
N VAL A 23 22.66 9.37 -10.12
CA VAL A 23 23.00 8.19 -9.28
C VAL A 23 21.84 7.19 -9.21
N GLN A 24 20.59 7.67 -9.22
CA GLN A 24 19.39 6.82 -9.23
C GLN A 24 19.31 5.98 -10.51
N GLN A 25 19.49 6.62 -11.68
CA GLN A 25 19.46 5.94 -12.98
C GLN A 25 20.55 4.87 -13.11
N LEU A 26 21.74 5.13 -12.55
CA LEU A 26 22.80 4.13 -12.47
C LEU A 26 22.40 2.94 -11.59
N ALA A 27 21.84 3.21 -10.41
CA ALA A 27 21.42 2.17 -9.48
C ALA A 27 20.32 1.30 -10.10
N ASP A 28 19.32 1.91 -10.74
CA ASP A 28 18.21 1.20 -11.39
C ASP A 28 18.69 0.35 -12.58
N PHE A 29 19.63 0.87 -13.38
CA PHE A 29 20.26 0.09 -14.45
C PHE A 29 20.93 -1.18 -13.91
N ILE A 30 21.74 -1.05 -12.85
CA ILE A 30 22.47 -2.19 -12.27
C ILE A 30 21.48 -3.19 -11.66
N ARG A 31 20.47 -2.73 -10.92
CA ARG A 31 19.41 -3.60 -10.37
C ARG A 31 18.69 -4.39 -11.48
N SER A 32 18.36 -3.73 -12.58
CA SER A 32 17.75 -4.37 -13.75
C SER A 32 18.64 -5.45 -14.36
N GLU A 33 19.95 -5.17 -14.52
CA GLU A 33 20.92 -6.13 -15.04
C GLU A 33 21.08 -7.36 -14.13
N LEU A 34 21.09 -7.14 -12.81
CA LEU A 34 21.16 -8.22 -11.82
C LEU A 34 19.90 -9.09 -11.83
N ALA A 35 18.72 -8.49 -11.99
CA ALA A 35 17.44 -9.20 -12.06
C ALA A 35 17.30 -10.01 -13.36
N LEU A 36 17.64 -9.40 -14.51
CA LEU A 36 17.44 -9.99 -15.82
C LEU A 36 18.60 -10.90 -16.27
N LYS A 37 19.77 -10.80 -15.64
CA LYS A 37 21.00 -11.56 -15.93
C LYS A 37 21.39 -11.55 -17.41
N GLN A 38 21.12 -10.44 -18.11
CA GLN A 38 21.38 -10.32 -19.55
C GLN A 38 22.87 -10.13 -19.85
N HIS A 39 23.60 -9.46 -18.96
CA HIS A 39 25.02 -9.17 -19.14
C HIS A 39 25.88 -9.78 -18.04
N THR A 40 27.10 -10.17 -18.40
CA THR A 40 28.10 -10.67 -17.44
C THR A 40 28.69 -9.54 -16.60
N ASP A 41 29.20 -9.84 -15.40
CA ASP A 41 29.94 -8.90 -14.54
C ASP A 41 31.00 -8.08 -15.31
N LYS A 42 31.73 -8.73 -16.24
CA LYS A 42 32.73 -8.06 -17.07
C LYS A 42 32.11 -7.03 -18.03
N GLN A 43 30.94 -7.34 -18.59
CA GLN A 43 30.23 -6.45 -19.51
C GLN A 43 29.62 -5.25 -18.76
N ILE A 44 28.99 -5.50 -17.60
CA ILE A 44 28.43 -4.45 -16.75
C ILE A 44 29.55 -3.49 -16.28
N ALA A 45 30.66 -4.02 -15.78
CA ALA A 45 31.83 -3.22 -15.40
C ALA A 45 32.40 -2.38 -16.55
N ALA A 46 32.48 -2.96 -17.76
CA ALA A 46 32.96 -2.24 -18.95
C ALA A 46 32.02 -1.11 -19.38
N TYR A 47 30.70 -1.27 -19.15
CA TYR A 47 29.72 -0.23 -19.38
C TYR A 47 29.86 0.92 -18.37
N ILE A 48 29.95 0.61 -17.07
CA ILE A 48 30.11 1.59 -15.98
C ILE A 48 31.34 2.49 -16.19
N LYS A 49 32.45 1.92 -16.68
CA LYS A 49 33.68 2.70 -16.97
C LYS A 49 33.46 3.83 -17.99
N LYS A 50 32.51 3.67 -18.92
CA LYS A 50 32.18 4.65 -19.98
C LYS A 50 31.17 5.71 -19.55
N LEU A 51 30.52 5.53 -18.40
CA LEU A 51 29.49 6.45 -17.92
C LEU A 51 30.07 7.72 -17.30
N THR A 52 29.28 8.79 -17.40
CA THR A 52 29.51 10.05 -16.68
C THR A 52 28.30 10.31 -15.79
N LEU A 53 28.49 10.60 -14.50
CA LEU A 53 27.39 10.97 -13.61
C LEU A 53 27.21 12.48 -13.48
N SER A 54 25.97 12.92 -13.27
CA SER A 54 25.64 14.30 -12.90
C SER A 54 25.77 14.57 -11.39
N GLU A 55 25.91 13.52 -10.58
CA GLU A 55 25.90 13.57 -9.12
C GLU A 55 27.03 12.68 -8.55
N LYS A 56 27.39 12.94 -7.29
CA LYS A 56 28.38 12.13 -6.57
C LYS A 56 27.79 10.77 -6.20
N LEU A 57 28.41 9.71 -6.70
CA LEU A 57 28.12 8.35 -6.22
C LEU A 57 28.68 8.20 -4.79
N THR A 58 27.92 7.55 -3.91
CA THR A 58 28.29 7.38 -2.49
C THR A 58 28.71 5.95 -2.20
N ASP A 59 29.55 5.76 -1.18
CA ASP A 59 29.92 4.42 -0.68
C ASP A 59 28.70 3.60 -0.27
N LYS A 60 27.72 4.28 0.32
CA LYS A 60 26.46 3.70 0.76
C LYS A 60 25.71 3.03 -0.41
N THR A 61 25.65 3.69 -1.57
CA THR A 61 25.03 3.15 -2.79
C THR A 61 25.80 1.95 -3.36
N ILE A 62 27.14 1.94 -3.25
CA ILE A 62 27.95 0.82 -3.75
C ILE A 62 27.74 -0.41 -2.88
N LEU A 63 27.78 -0.23 -1.56
CA LEU A 63 27.53 -1.30 -0.58
C LEU A 63 26.13 -1.89 -0.76
N ASP A 64 25.14 -1.05 -1.03
CA ASP A 64 23.76 -1.45 -1.35
C ASP A 64 23.69 -2.34 -2.59
N LEU A 65 24.34 -1.93 -3.69
CA LEU A 65 24.36 -2.70 -4.94
C LEU A 65 25.15 -4.00 -4.82
N GLU A 66 26.24 -4.01 -4.02
CA GLU A 66 26.99 -5.22 -3.69
C GLU A 66 26.12 -6.21 -2.90
N ALA A 67 25.38 -5.74 -1.90
CA ALA A 67 24.43 -6.56 -1.14
C ALA A 67 23.32 -7.15 -2.03
N GLN A 68 22.90 -6.44 -3.09
CA GLN A 68 21.94 -6.91 -4.10
C GLN A 68 22.55 -7.87 -5.14
N GLY A 69 23.84 -8.20 -5.04
CA GLY A 69 24.49 -9.21 -5.88
C GLY A 69 25.37 -8.63 -6.99
N ALA A 70 25.72 -7.34 -6.95
CA ALA A 70 26.77 -6.81 -7.83
C ALA A 70 28.09 -7.56 -7.59
N GLN A 71 28.62 -8.13 -8.67
CA GLN A 71 29.80 -8.99 -8.63
C GLN A 71 31.10 -8.15 -8.59
N PRO A 72 32.26 -8.75 -8.24
CA PRO A 72 33.47 -8.00 -7.90
C PRO A 72 33.97 -6.99 -8.96
N LYS A 73 33.84 -7.27 -10.26
CA LYS A 73 34.30 -6.31 -11.29
C LYS A 73 33.35 -5.13 -11.42
N THR A 74 32.05 -5.37 -11.25
CA THR A 74 31.02 -4.33 -11.21
C THR A 74 31.24 -3.42 -10.01
N VAL A 75 31.46 -3.99 -8.83
CA VAL A 75 31.79 -3.23 -7.60
C VAL A 75 33.07 -2.41 -7.78
N GLN A 76 34.12 -2.99 -8.36
CA GLN A 76 35.36 -2.28 -8.65
C GLN A 76 35.13 -1.09 -9.61
N ALA A 77 34.34 -1.28 -10.67
CA ALA A 77 34.03 -0.20 -11.61
C ALA A 77 33.17 0.92 -10.97
N LEU A 78 32.30 0.57 -10.03
CA LEU A 78 31.53 1.53 -9.24
C LEU A 78 32.43 2.35 -8.31
N GLN A 79 33.41 1.73 -7.65
CA GLN A 79 34.38 2.42 -6.80
C GLN A 79 35.21 3.43 -7.62
N GLU A 80 35.67 3.03 -8.82
CA GLU A 80 36.35 3.94 -9.75
C GLU A 80 35.44 5.11 -10.20
N LEU A 81 34.13 4.86 -10.39
CA LEU A 81 33.17 5.90 -10.75
C LEU A 81 32.87 6.86 -9.58
N ARG A 82 32.80 6.35 -8.35
CA ARG A 82 32.72 7.16 -7.12
C ARG A 82 33.91 8.11 -7.01
N ASP A 83 35.12 7.60 -7.21
CA ASP A 83 36.33 8.42 -7.09
C ASP A 83 36.36 9.55 -8.14
N ARG A 84 35.89 9.27 -9.37
CA ARG A 84 35.73 10.30 -10.43
C ARG A 84 34.66 11.34 -10.13
N THR A 85 33.63 10.98 -9.35
CA THR A 85 32.47 11.84 -9.07
C THR A 85 32.55 12.52 -7.70
N ALA A 86 33.66 12.36 -6.97
CA ALA A 86 33.83 12.84 -5.61
C ALA A 86 33.66 14.36 -5.43
N ALA A 87 33.92 15.14 -6.48
CA ALA A 87 33.77 16.60 -6.50
C ALA A 87 32.35 17.10 -6.84
N LEU A 88 31.42 16.21 -7.21
CA LEU A 88 30.03 16.56 -7.51
C LEU A 88 29.20 16.71 -6.24
N LYS A 89 28.04 17.36 -6.33
CA LYS A 89 27.06 17.37 -5.25
C LYS A 89 26.48 15.97 -5.06
N GLY A 90 26.25 15.58 -3.80
CA GLY A 90 25.57 14.34 -3.46
C GLY A 90 24.13 14.31 -3.97
N PRO A 91 23.51 13.12 -4.06
CA PRO A 91 22.11 13.00 -4.47
C PRO A 91 21.20 13.75 -3.47
N GLY A 92 20.12 14.34 -3.99
CA GLY A 92 19.16 15.11 -3.19
C GLY A 92 18.21 14.26 -2.32
N HIS A 93 18.32 12.94 -2.41
CA HIS A 93 17.55 11.93 -1.67
C HIS A 93 18.41 10.68 -1.44
N ASP A 94 17.99 9.80 -0.55
CA ASP A 94 18.69 8.54 -0.27
C ASP A 94 18.47 7.55 -1.43
N VAL A 95 19.57 7.05 -2.01
CA VAL A 95 19.56 6.18 -3.21
C VAL A 95 19.77 4.70 -2.85
N THR A 96 19.93 4.40 -1.55
CA THR A 96 19.97 3.00 -1.09
C THR A 96 18.64 2.33 -1.32
N TYR A 97 18.70 1.10 -1.83
CA TYR A 97 17.57 0.22 -1.94
C TYR A 97 17.09 -0.15 -0.54
N SER A 98 16.03 0.51 -0.09
CA SER A 98 15.06 -0.15 0.76
C SER A 98 14.10 -0.89 -0.17
N PRO A 99 13.74 -2.16 0.07
CA PRO A 99 12.64 -2.80 -0.63
C PRO A 99 11.33 -1.99 -0.51
N ALA A 100 11.22 -1.10 0.50
CA ALA A 100 10.16 -0.11 0.59
C ALA A 100 10.26 0.87 -0.60
N THR A 101 11.40 1.54 -0.83
CA THR A 101 11.58 2.54 -1.90
C THR A 101 11.55 2.00 -3.35
N ALA A 102 11.33 0.69 -3.55
CA ALA A 102 11.16 0.10 -4.86
C ALA A 102 9.72 0.33 -5.38
N PRO A 103 9.52 0.83 -6.62
CA PRO A 103 8.17 1.01 -7.16
C PRO A 103 7.40 -0.32 -7.22
N ASP A 104 6.27 -0.40 -6.52
CA ASP A 104 5.39 -1.56 -6.44
C ASP A 104 4.56 -1.72 -7.73
N ASN A 105 5.19 -2.12 -8.83
CA ASN A 105 4.51 -2.36 -10.10
C ASN A 105 3.73 -3.70 -10.16
N THR A 106 3.55 -4.42 -9.05
CA THR A 106 2.93 -5.76 -9.06
C THR A 106 1.45 -5.80 -8.69
N LEU A 107 0.76 -4.66 -8.52
CA LEU A 107 -0.69 -4.65 -8.21
C LEU A 107 -1.56 -3.83 -9.18
N THR A 108 -1.05 -3.43 -10.35
CA THR A 108 -1.89 -2.85 -11.40
C THR A 108 -2.05 -3.83 -12.57
N ALA A 109 -2.81 -4.90 -12.36
CA ALA A 109 -3.36 -5.68 -13.47
C ALA A 109 -4.55 -4.92 -14.08
N ALA A 110 -4.26 -3.83 -14.80
CA ALA A 110 -5.17 -3.28 -15.79
C ALA A 110 -4.57 -3.56 -17.18
N PRO A 111 -5.33 -4.16 -18.13
CA PRO A 111 -4.84 -4.31 -19.49
C PRO A 111 -4.56 -2.92 -20.08
N PRO A 112 -3.43 -2.70 -20.78
CA PRO A 112 -3.18 -1.45 -21.49
C PRO A 112 -4.13 -1.39 -22.70
N THR A 113 -5.35 -0.90 -22.50
CA THR A 113 -6.21 -0.50 -23.61
C THR A 113 -5.85 0.94 -23.95
N ALA A 114 -4.81 1.11 -24.76
CA ALA A 114 -4.50 2.40 -25.36
C ALA A 114 -5.57 2.73 -26.41
N THR A 115 -6.63 3.43 -26.01
CA THR A 115 -7.45 4.21 -26.94
C THR A 115 -6.83 5.61 -27.07
N LEU A 116 -6.51 5.99 -28.31
CA LEU A 116 -6.10 7.35 -28.67
C LEU A 116 -7.29 8.31 -28.48
N GLY A 117 -7.50 8.75 -27.25
CA GLY A 117 -8.41 9.83 -26.90
C GLY A 117 -7.62 11.02 -26.38
N THR A 118 -7.58 12.10 -27.15
CA THR A 118 -6.94 13.38 -26.77
C THR A 118 -7.73 14.05 -25.65
N THR A 119 -7.49 13.65 -24.41
CA THR A 119 -7.86 14.41 -23.22
C THR A 119 -6.57 14.67 -22.45
N ALA A 120 -6.27 15.95 -22.18
CA ALA A 120 -5.04 16.33 -21.48
C ALA A 120 -4.94 15.56 -20.15
N ALA A 121 -3.87 14.79 -19.98
CA ALA A 121 -3.62 14.05 -18.75
C ALA A 121 -3.57 15.02 -17.55
N PRO A 122 -4.24 14.71 -16.43
CA PRO A 122 -4.20 15.54 -15.23
C PRO A 122 -2.76 15.76 -14.75
N ILE A 123 -2.43 16.98 -14.31
CA ILE A 123 -1.11 17.28 -13.77
C ILE A 123 -0.96 16.52 -12.44
N PRO A 124 0.05 15.64 -12.29
CA PRO A 124 0.30 14.93 -11.05
C PRO A 124 0.74 15.91 -9.96
N ILE A 125 0.23 15.71 -8.74
CA ILE A 125 0.64 16.51 -7.58
C ILE A 125 2.11 16.15 -7.26
N PRO A 126 3.02 17.12 -7.10
CA PRO A 126 4.40 16.80 -6.73
C PRO A 126 4.48 16.11 -5.36
N PRO A 127 5.48 15.24 -5.13
CA PRO A 127 5.69 14.66 -3.82
C PRO A 127 5.97 15.76 -2.78
N PRO A 128 5.56 15.60 -1.51
CA PRO A 128 6.00 16.50 -0.44
C PRO A 128 7.53 16.43 -0.30
N ASP A 129 8.15 17.49 0.22
CA ASP A 129 9.58 17.45 0.55
C ASP A 129 9.86 16.47 1.71
N SER A 130 11.14 16.14 1.92
CA SER A 130 11.55 15.17 2.95
C SER A 130 11.17 15.55 4.38
N VAL A 131 11.06 16.85 4.70
CA VAL A 131 10.65 17.31 6.04
C VAL A 131 9.16 17.03 6.21
N ARG A 132 8.36 17.41 5.22
CA ARG A 132 6.92 17.17 5.23
C ARG A 132 6.58 15.68 5.18
N GLN A 133 7.31 14.87 4.42
CA GLN A 133 7.14 13.41 4.42
C GLN A 133 7.36 12.83 5.83
N ARG A 134 8.40 13.28 6.55
CA ARG A 134 8.67 12.84 7.92
C ARG A 134 7.55 13.25 8.89
N GLU A 135 7.05 14.48 8.80
CA GLU A 135 5.92 14.93 9.61
C GLU A 135 4.66 14.08 9.40
N ILE A 136 4.37 13.72 8.15
CA ILE A 136 3.23 12.85 7.83
C ILE A 136 3.46 11.46 8.41
N LEU A 137 4.64 10.87 8.19
CA LEU A 137 4.98 9.54 8.70
C LEU A 137 4.94 9.47 10.24
N ASP A 138 5.43 10.49 10.93
CA ASP A 138 5.38 10.57 12.39
C ASP A 138 3.94 10.61 12.91
N ARG A 139 3.04 11.30 12.19
CA ARG A 139 1.61 11.32 12.49
C ARG A 139 0.95 9.97 12.27
N ILE A 140 1.27 9.28 11.18
CA ILE A 140 0.78 7.92 10.89
C ILE A 140 1.23 6.96 12.00
N LYS A 141 2.51 7.02 12.39
CA LYS A 141 3.06 6.22 13.51
C LYS A 141 2.30 6.48 14.81
N GLN A 142 2.09 7.75 15.15
CA GLN A 142 1.36 8.10 16.36
C GLN A 142 -0.10 7.59 16.31
N TYR A 143 -0.76 7.72 15.16
CA TYR A 143 -2.11 7.19 14.96
C TYR A 143 -2.14 5.67 15.19
N ALA A 144 -1.32 4.92 14.46
CA ALA A 144 -1.25 3.45 14.53
C ALA A 144 -0.99 2.95 15.96
N MET A 145 -0.03 3.55 16.66
CA MET A 145 0.31 3.15 18.04
C MET A 145 -0.79 3.45 19.07
N SER A 146 -1.70 4.38 18.76
CA SER A 146 -2.85 4.72 19.62
C SER A 146 -4.15 4.04 19.19
N TYR A 147 -4.18 3.43 18.01
CA TYR A 147 -5.38 2.92 17.36
C TYR A 147 -6.16 1.95 18.26
N SER A 148 -5.51 0.87 18.71
CA SER A 148 -6.15 -0.18 19.50
C SER A 148 -6.70 0.32 20.85
N GLN A 149 -6.07 1.35 21.43
CA GLN A 149 -6.50 1.97 22.70
C GLN A 149 -7.69 2.93 22.52
N ASN A 150 -7.85 3.49 21.32
CA ASN A 150 -8.92 4.43 20.99
C ASN A 150 -10.20 3.73 20.52
N LEU A 151 -10.11 2.47 20.11
CA LEU A 151 -11.27 1.67 19.74
C LEU A 151 -12.14 1.34 20.97
N PRO A 152 -13.48 1.43 20.84
CA PRO A 152 -14.36 0.98 21.90
C PRO A 152 -14.44 -0.54 21.89
N ASN A 153 -15.03 -1.11 22.94
CA ASN A 153 -15.46 -2.50 22.87
C ASN A 153 -16.64 -2.62 21.90
N PHE A 154 -16.49 -3.41 20.84
CA PHE A 154 -17.57 -3.68 19.88
C PHE A 154 -17.61 -5.14 19.44
N ILE A 155 -18.75 -5.49 18.85
CA ILE A 155 -18.95 -6.71 18.07
C ILE A 155 -19.23 -6.35 16.62
N CYS A 156 -18.82 -7.21 15.70
CA CYS A 156 -19.20 -7.13 14.29
C CYS A 156 -19.31 -8.54 13.70
N VAL A 157 -19.75 -8.62 12.46
CA VAL A 157 -19.88 -9.86 11.69
C VAL A 157 -18.89 -9.83 10.54
N GLU A 158 -18.06 -10.85 10.46
CA GLU A 158 -17.26 -11.14 9.28
C GLU A 158 -18.04 -12.03 8.33
N VAL A 159 -18.11 -11.59 7.08
CA VAL A 159 -18.68 -12.33 5.97
C VAL A 159 -17.52 -12.73 5.07
N MET A 160 -17.07 -13.97 5.21
CA MET A 160 -15.95 -14.52 4.43
C MET A 160 -16.48 -15.23 3.20
N ARG A 161 -15.99 -14.85 2.02
CA ARG A 161 -16.27 -15.53 0.74
C ARG A 161 -14.97 -16.12 0.24
N ARG A 162 -14.93 -17.45 0.16
CA ARG A 162 -13.71 -18.19 -0.12
C ARG A 162 -13.77 -18.80 -1.52
N TYR A 163 -12.65 -18.73 -2.20
CA TYR A 163 -12.49 -19.23 -3.56
C TYR A 163 -11.16 -19.95 -3.72
N ILE A 164 -11.14 -20.94 -4.61
CA ILE A 164 -9.91 -21.62 -5.04
C ILE A 164 -9.83 -21.69 -6.56
N ASP A 165 -8.62 -21.71 -7.08
CA ASP A 165 -8.30 -22.08 -8.44
C ASP A 165 -7.22 -23.18 -8.38
N PRO A 166 -7.61 -24.46 -8.52
CA PRO A 166 -6.70 -25.58 -8.36
C PRO A 166 -5.71 -25.75 -9.52
N TYR A 167 -5.89 -25.01 -10.62
CA TYR A 167 -5.08 -25.13 -11.83
C TYR A 167 -4.25 -23.87 -12.14
N ALA A 168 -4.35 -22.83 -11.31
CA ALA A 168 -3.69 -21.53 -11.48
C ALA A 168 -3.98 -20.83 -12.83
N GLU A 169 -5.12 -21.11 -13.45
CA GLU A 169 -5.60 -20.54 -14.73
C GLU A 169 -6.40 -19.24 -14.56
N ASP A 170 -6.41 -18.66 -13.35
CA ASP A 170 -7.20 -17.50 -12.93
C ASP A 170 -8.73 -17.73 -12.99
N HIS A 171 -9.13 -18.99 -12.84
CA HIS A 171 -10.52 -19.43 -12.79
C HIS A 171 -10.97 -19.77 -11.37
N TYR A 172 -11.14 -18.75 -10.52
CA TYR A 172 -11.59 -18.91 -9.14
C TYR A 172 -13.01 -19.48 -9.04
N ARG A 173 -13.17 -20.55 -8.27
CA ARG A 173 -14.44 -21.20 -7.94
C ARG A 173 -14.73 -21.00 -6.47
N SER A 174 -15.98 -20.63 -6.15
CA SER A 174 -16.41 -20.49 -4.77
C SER A 174 -16.38 -21.86 -4.07
N ILE A 175 -15.82 -21.90 -2.87
CA ILE A 175 -15.89 -23.04 -1.94
C ILE A 175 -16.83 -22.75 -0.76
N GLY A 176 -17.63 -21.68 -0.90
CA GLY A 176 -18.66 -21.25 0.02
C GLY A 176 -18.23 -20.14 0.96
N ASN A 177 -19.08 -19.89 1.95
CA ASN A 177 -18.98 -18.73 2.83
C ASN A 177 -18.83 -19.16 4.29
N VAL A 178 -18.13 -18.34 5.08
CA VAL A 178 -18.05 -18.50 6.53
C VAL A 178 -18.52 -17.22 7.17
N LEU A 179 -19.41 -17.33 8.17
CA LEU A 179 -19.84 -16.21 8.99
C LEU A 179 -19.26 -16.36 10.38
N ALA A 180 -18.53 -15.34 10.81
CA ALA A 180 -17.97 -15.27 12.15
C ALA A 180 -18.44 -14.00 12.87
N LYS A 181 -18.70 -14.12 14.16
CA LYS A 181 -18.85 -12.95 15.04
C LYS A 181 -17.47 -12.64 15.59
N VAL A 182 -17.06 -11.39 15.43
CA VAL A 182 -15.83 -10.86 16.04
C VAL A 182 -16.20 -10.02 17.25
N SER A 183 -15.46 -10.21 18.32
CA SER A 183 -15.59 -9.53 19.59
C SER A 183 -14.28 -8.83 19.89
N TYR A 184 -14.26 -7.50 19.85
CA TYR A 184 -13.08 -6.69 20.12
C TYR A 184 -13.14 -6.08 21.52
N ASN A 185 -12.16 -6.40 22.37
CA ASN A 185 -12.08 -5.90 23.74
C ASN A 185 -10.64 -5.55 24.11
N LEU A 186 -10.36 -4.26 24.30
CA LEU A 186 -9.05 -3.75 24.74
C LEU A 186 -7.85 -4.31 23.95
N GLY A 187 -7.95 -4.36 22.61
CA GLY A 187 -6.89 -4.89 21.75
C GLY A 187 -6.94 -6.41 21.53
N HIS A 188 -7.89 -7.11 22.15
CA HIS A 188 -8.08 -8.55 21.95
C HIS A 188 -9.28 -8.84 21.05
N GLU A 189 -9.05 -9.67 20.05
CA GLU A 189 -10.04 -10.16 19.10
C GLU A 189 -10.44 -11.60 19.44
N ASP A 190 -11.73 -11.87 19.60
CA ASP A 190 -12.30 -13.22 19.76
C ASP A 190 -13.22 -13.52 18.58
N TYR A 191 -12.96 -14.64 17.91
CA TYR A 191 -13.64 -15.07 16.69
C TYR A 191 -14.51 -16.29 16.98
N LYS A 192 -15.80 -16.20 16.64
CA LYS A 192 -16.73 -17.32 16.76
C LYS A 192 -17.46 -17.55 15.44
N VAL A 193 -17.10 -18.61 14.73
CA VAL A 193 -17.85 -19.05 13.55
C VAL A 193 -19.20 -19.56 14.01
N PHE A 194 -20.27 -19.10 13.38
CA PHE A 194 -21.64 -19.55 13.64
C PHE A 194 -22.34 -20.06 12.37
N SER A 195 -21.74 -19.89 11.19
CA SER A 195 -22.23 -20.51 9.98
C SER A 195 -21.10 -20.86 8.99
N VAL A 196 -21.20 -22.06 8.41
CA VAL A 196 -20.34 -22.53 7.32
C VAL A 196 -21.24 -22.98 6.18
N ASN A 197 -21.03 -22.41 4.99
CA ASN A 197 -21.73 -22.75 3.75
C ASN A 197 -23.26 -22.74 3.86
N GLY A 198 -23.80 -21.81 4.65
CA GLY A 198 -25.24 -21.66 4.83
C GLY A 198 -25.86 -22.68 5.79
N HIS A 199 -25.05 -23.38 6.58
CA HIS A 199 -25.51 -24.18 7.72
C HIS A 199 -25.08 -23.52 9.02
N TYR A 200 -25.96 -23.57 10.04
CA TYR A 200 -25.60 -23.11 11.38
C TYR A 200 -24.69 -24.14 12.04
N GLU A 201 -23.48 -23.71 12.41
CA GLU A 201 -22.48 -24.53 13.08
C GLU A 201 -21.60 -23.62 13.93
N GLU A 202 -21.46 -23.93 15.22
CA GLU A 202 -20.52 -23.25 16.11
C GLU A 202 -19.16 -23.94 16.04
N THR A 203 -18.15 -23.25 15.53
CA THR A 203 -16.81 -23.81 15.35
C THR A 203 -15.73 -22.72 15.36
N THR A 204 -14.47 -23.08 15.14
CA THR A 204 -13.36 -22.13 15.03
C THR A 204 -13.06 -21.82 13.56
N LEU A 205 -12.32 -20.72 13.29
CA LEU A 205 -11.90 -20.39 11.93
C LEU A 205 -11.07 -21.50 11.30
N GLU A 206 -10.14 -22.08 12.07
CA GLU A 206 -9.26 -23.16 11.60
C GLU A 206 -10.05 -24.39 11.20
N ARG A 207 -11.09 -24.75 11.97
CA ARG A 207 -11.98 -25.86 11.64
C ARG A 207 -12.82 -25.57 10.41
N ALA A 208 -13.37 -24.35 10.28
CA ALA A 208 -14.10 -23.95 9.08
C ALA A 208 -13.21 -24.00 7.81
N ALA A 209 -11.91 -23.70 7.98
CA ALA A 209 -10.91 -23.75 6.92
C ALA A 209 -10.43 -25.16 6.54
N GLN A 210 -10.77 -26.22 7.29
CA GLN A 210 -10.42 -27.60 6.91
C GLN A 210 -11.02 -28.04 5.57
N SER A 211 -12.07 -27.34 5.12
CA SER A 211 -12.66 -27.49 3.79
C SER A 211 -11.80 -26.95 2.65
N GLY A 212 -10.63 -26.38 2.96
CA GLY A 212 -9.69 -25.78 2.01
C GLY A 212 -9.78 -24.25 1.93
N GLY A 213 -8.90 -23.68 1.10
CA GLY A 213 -8.76 -22.23 0.92
C GLY A 213 -7.96 -21.55 2.04
N ALA A 214 -7.78 -20.24 1.89
CA ALA A 214 -7.06 -19.41 2.85
C ALA A 214 -8.01 -18.73 3.86
N ILE A 215 -7.51 -18.50 5.07
CA ILE A 215 -8.10 -17.66 6.10
C ILE A 215 -7.01 -16.73 6.67
N SER A 216 -7.41 -15.59 7.21
CA SER A 216 -6.57 -14.62 7.92
C SER A 216 -7.29 -14.14 9.17
N ASN A 217 -6.54 -13.48 10.05
CA ASN A 217 -7.01 -12.84 11.27
C ASN A 217 -6.07 -11.68 11.65
N GLY A 218 -6.51 -10.80 12.56
CA GLY A 218 -5.73 -9.67 13.04
C GLY A 218 -5.93 -8.36 12.27
N GLU A 219 -6.95 -8.29 11.41
CA GLU A 219 -7.26 -7.15 10.56
C GLU A 219 -7.73 -5.91 11.35
N PHE A 220 -8.16 -6.04 12.61
CA PHE A 220 -8.60 -4.87 13.37
C PHE A 220 -7.42 -4.03 13.82
N GLY A 221 -6.57 -4.56 14.70
CA GLY A 221 -5.47 -3.77 15.28
C GLY A 221 -4.09 -4.33 15.07
N SER A 222 -3.95 -5.66 14.98
CA SER A 222 -2.66 -6.34 15.07
C SER A 222 -1.75 -5.97 13.89
N MET A 223 -2.24 -6.08 12.65
CA MET A 223 -1.45 -5.75 11.46
C MET A 223 -0.98 -4.29 11.47
N MET A 224 -1.87 -3.35 11.82
CA MET A 224 -1.52 -1.93 11.88
C MET A 224 -0.47 -1.67 12.95
N GLN A 225 -0.61 -2.27 14.14
CA GLN A 225 0.34 -2.08 15.23
C GLN A 225 1.71 -2.68 14.91
N GLU A 226 1.76 -3.92 14.40
CA GLU A 226 3.00 -4.65 14.10
C GLU A 226 3.86 -3.92 13.06
N ILE A 227 3.26 -3.21 12.10
CA ILE A 227 4.03 -2.44 11.11
C ILE A 227 4.79 -1.28 11.78
N PHE A 228 4.17 -0.61 12.75
CA PHE A 228 4.67 0.66 13.30
C PHE A 228 5.34 0.54 14.67
N GLU A 229 5.28 -0.63 15.31
CA GLU A 229 5.93 -0.82 16.59
C GLU A 229 7.46 -0.71 16.48
N PRO A 230 8.17 -0.19 17.50
CA PRO A 230 9.61 0.02 17.40
C PRO A 230 10.43 -1.24 17.09
N GLY A 231 9.94 -2.41 17.51
CA GLY A 231 10.61 -3.69 17.29
C GLY A 231 10.55 -4.20 15.86
N SER A 232 9.67 -3.65 15.01
CA SER A 232 9.55 -4.06 13.61
C SER A 232 10.72 -3.57 12.74
N GLU A 233 11.45 -2.56 13.23
CA GLU A 233 12.50 -1.84 12.50
C GLU A 233 12.08 -1.47 11.06
N ALA A 234 10.78 -1.22 10.85
CA ALA A 234 10.21 -1.00 9.53
C ALA A 234 10.87 0.17 8.80
N GLU A 235 11.27 -0.10 7.57
CA GLU A 235 11.74 0.91 6.63
C GLU A 235 10.55 1.52 5.92
N PHE A 236 10.55 2.85 5.74
CA PHE A 236 9.46 3.57 5.07
C PHE A 236 10.00 4.51 4.00
N GLY A 237 9.27 4.60 2.89
CA GLY A 237 9.56 5.52 1.80
C GLY A 237 8.30 6.15 1.23
N TRP A 238 8.44 7.35 0.68
CA TRP A 238 7.36 7.95 -0.09
C TRP A 238 7.09 7.15 -1.35
N ASP A 239 5.82 6.93 -1.67
CA ASP A 239 5.40 6.29 -2.90
C ASP A 239 4.70 7.29 -3.83
N HIS A 240 3.44 7.65 -3.54
CA HIS A 240 2.68 8.58 -4.37
C HIS A 240 1.50 9.23 -3.60
N TRP A 241 0.79 10.12 -4.30
CA TRP A 241 -0.51 10.63 -3.85
C TRP A 241 -1.64 9.76 -4.40
N GLY A 242 -2.38 9.10 -3.52
CA GLY A 242 -3.56 8.31 -3.89
C GLY A 242 -4.86 9.08 -3.64
N THR A 243 -5.96 8.60 -4.22
CA THR A 243 -7.32 8.98 -3.84
C THR A 243 -8.11 7.72 -3.51
N LEU A 244 -8.70 7.66 -2.33
CA LEU A 244 -9.52 6.55 -1.88
C LEU A 244 -10.84 7.09 -1.32
N ARG A 245 -11.97 6.59 -1.82
CA ARG A 245 -13.33 7.07 -1.45
C ARG A 245 -13.49 8.60 -1.52
N GLY A 246 -12.85 9.23 -2.51
CA GLY A 246 -12.89 10.68 -2.73
C GLY A 246 -11.99 11.50 -1.80
N ARG A 247 -11.24 10.86 -0.90
CA ARG A 247 -10.25 11.50 -0.03
C ARG A 247 -8.84 11.31 -0.59
N ARG A 248 -8.02 12.36 -0.52
CA ARG A 248 -6.61 12.31 -0.92
C ARG A 248 -5.79 11.67 0.19
N MET A 249 -4.99 10.69 -0.17
CA MET A 249 -4.14 9.92 0.73
C MET A 249 -2.67 10.15 0.41
N ALA A 250 -1.86 10.35 1.45
CA ALA A 250 -0.43 10.13 1.35
C ALA A 250 -0.17 8.63 1.35
N VAL A 251 0.60 8.14 0.38
CA VAL A 251 0.95 6.72 0.27
C VAL A 251 2.43 6.55 0.56
N PHE A 252 2.71 5.71 1.56
CA PHE A 252 4.07 5.30 1.91
C PHE A 252 4.22 3.82 1.63
N ASN A 253 5.33 3.45 1.01
CA ASN A 253 5.78 2.07 1.01
C ASN A 253 6.46 1.72 2.34
N TYR A 254 6.44 0.45 2.69
CA TYR A 254 7.16 -0.06 3.86
C TYR A 254 7.75 -1.44 3.60
N PHE A 255 8.79 -1.79 4.35
CA PHE A 255 9.42 -3.11 4.35
C PHE A 255 9.85 -3.50 5.76
N ILE A 256 9.61 -4.76 6.13
CA ILE A 256 10.04 -5.39 7.38
C ILE A 256 10.72 -6.71 7.01
N ASP A 257 11.95 -6.90 7.48
CA ASP A 257 12.67 -8.14 7.25
C ASP A 257 12.16 -9.29 8.15
N SER A 258 12.55 -10.52 7.83
CA SER A 258 12.06 -11.70 8.54
C SER A 258 12.49 -11.78 10.01
N GLY A 259 13.58 -11.11 10.41
CA GLY A 259 14.08 -11.11 11.78
C GLY A 259 13.26 -10.23 12.73
N HIS A 260 12.60 -9.20 12.19
CA HIS A 260 11.74 -8.27 12.92
C HIS A 260 10.24 -8.46 12.61
N SER A 261 9.92 -9.47 11.82
CA SER A 261 8.54 -9.80 11.43
C SER A 261 7.85 -10.70 12.46
N HIS A 262 6.67 -10.27 12.91
CA HIS A 262 5.74 -11.11 13.65
C HIS A 262 4.70 -11.81 12.77
N TYR A 263 4.67 -11.47 11.48
CA TYR A 263 3.78 -12.11 10.51
C TYR A 263 4.20 -13.55 10.25
N SER A 264 3.24 -14.46 10.33
CA SER A 264 3.47 -15.87 10.07
C SER A 264 2.48 -16.46 9.09
N ILE A 265 2.97 -17.34 8.23
CA ILE A 265 2.13 -18.16 7.35
C ILE A 265 2.13 -19.58 7.92
N THR A 266 0.94 -20.10 8.17
CA THR A 266 0.73 -21.51 8.53
C THR A 266 0.12 -22.24 7.34
N TYR A 267 0.69 -23.38 7.00
CA TYR A 267 0.18 -24.27 5.97
C TYR A 267 -0.08 -25.65 6.56
N SER A 268 -1.21 -26.26 6.20
CA SER A 268 -1.53 -27.63 6.60
C SER A 268 -2.15 -28.40 5.43
N SER A 269 -1.60 -29.58 5.14
CA SER A 269 -2.19 -30.55 4.19
C SER A 269 -3.06 -31.62 4.86
N GLY A 270 -3.19 -31.57 6.19
CA GLY A 270 -3.98 -32.53 6.96
C GLY A 270 -3.59 -32.57 8.44
N PRO A 271 -4.29 -33.40 9.23
CA PRO A 271 -3.99 -33.54 10.65
C PRO A 271 -2.53 -33.96 10.87
N ASN A 272 -1.78 -33.16 11.63
CA ASN A 272 -0.37 -33.34 11.98
C ASN A 272 0.68 -33.02 10.89
N ASP A 273 0.31 -32.38 9.78
CA ASP A 273 1.26 -31.82 8.79
C ASP A 273 1.16 -30.30 8.76
N GLU A 274 1.35 -29.67 9.93
CA GLU A 274 1.37 -28.22 10.06
C GLU A 274 2.79 -27.69 9.92
N GLN A 275 2.98 -26.74 9.02
CA GLN A 275 4.22 -26.02 8.82
C GLN A 275 3.97 -24.54 9.03
N ARG A 276 4.86 -23.86 9.76
CA ARG A 276 4.76 -22.42 10.01
C ARG A 276 6.09 -21.75 9.71
N ILE A 277 6.01 -20.60 9.04
CA ILE A 277 7.16 -19.72 8.80
C ILE A 277 6.86 -18.30 9.27
N TYR A 278 7.90 -17.58 9.62
CA TYR A 278 7.90 -16.12 9.70
C TYR A 278 8.66 -15.59 8.50
N THR A 279 8.13 -14.58 7.83
CA THR A 279 8.69 -14.10 6.56
C THR A 279 8.76 -12.58 6.54
N ALA A 280 9.70 -12.07 5.75
CA ALA A 280 9.75 -10.64 5.45
C ALA A 280 8.50 -10.24 4.66
N TYR A 281 8.13 -8.97 4.75
CA TYR A 281 7.01 -8.45 3.98
C TYR A 281 7.19 -6.97 3.65
N LYS A 282 6.48 -6.54 2.62
CA LYS A 282 6.42 -5.15 2.20
C LYS A 282 4.98 -4.77 1.84
N GLY A 283 4.74 -3.49 1.64
CA GLY A 283 3.52 -3.05 1.01
C GLY A 283 3.33 -1.55 1.09
N LEU A 284 2.06 -1.11 1.10
CA LEU A 284 1.69 0.29 1.04
C LEU A 284 0.75 0.66 2.19
N ILE A 285 0.98 1.83 2.79
CA ILE A 285 0.10 2.46 3.77
C ILE A 285 -0.53 3.69 3.12
N TYR A 286 -1.86 3.73 3.11
CA TYR A 286 -2.65 4.86 2.64
C TYR A 286 -3.18 5.59 3.86
N ALA A 287 -2.76 6.84 4.05
CA ALA A 287 -3.17 7.61 5.21
C ALA A 287 -3.59 9.04 4.89
N ASP A 288 -4.48 9.57 5.72
CA ASP A 288 -4.83 10.98 5.72
C ASP A 288 -3.64 11.84 6.20
N VAL A 289 -3.37 12.92 5.48
CA VAL A 289 -2.21 13.80 5.70
C VAL A 289 -2.31 14.57 7.01
N ASP A 290 -3.51 14.90 7.44
CA ASP A 290 -3.78 15.84 8.53
C ASP A 290 -4.05 15.09 9.85
N THR A 291 -4.68 13.92 9.79
CA THR A 291 -5.01 13.10 10.96
C THR A 291 -4.06 11.93 11.18
N GLY A 292 -3.43 11.41 10.12
CA GLY A 292 -2.66 10.15 10.15
C GLY A 292 -3.54 8.90 10.14
N GLU A 293 -4.86 9.04 10.01
CA GLU A 293 -5.79 7.92 9.90
C GLU A 293 -5.40 7.03 8.72
N ILE A 294 -5.25 5.72 8.99
CA ILE A 294 -4.91 4.73 7.98
C ILE A 294 -6.19 4.16 7.39
N ASP A 295 -6.33 4.32 6.08
CA ASP A 295 -7.52 3.97 5.33
C ASP A 295 -7.35 2.69 4.50
N ARG A 296 -6.09 2.29 4.27
CA ARG A 296 -5.73 1.04 3.63
C ARG A 296 -4.31 0.62 3.96
N ILE A 297 -4.14 -0.69 4.16
CA ILE A 297 -2.85 -1.39 4.22
C ILE A 297 -2.82 -2.39 3.08
N LYS A 298 -1.79 -2.34 2.24
CA LYS A 298 -1.42 -3.42 1.33
C LYS A 298 -0.24 -4.17 1.94
N PHE A 299 -0.24 -5.47 1.78
CA PHE A 299 0.72 -6.38 2.36
C PHE A 299 1.11 -7.42 1.31
N ILE A 300 2.40 -7.70 1.18
CA ILE A 300 2.96 -8.70 0.27
C ILE A 300 4.07 -9.43 1.04
N ALA A 301 3.88 -10.71 1.29
CA ALA A 301 4.92 -11.57 1.84
C ALA A 301 6.04 -11.76 0.81
N VAL A 302 7.28 -11.56 1.23
CA VAL A 302 8.49 -11.71 0.41
C VAL A 302 9.49 -12.61 1.11
N ASN A 303 10.47 -13.14 0.37
CA ASN A 303 11.48 -14.07 0.89
C ASN A 303 10.90 -15.38 1.48
N ILE A 304 9.74 -15.81 1.01
CA ILE A 304 9.17 -17.11 1.38
C ILE A 304 10.13 -18.23 0.91
N PRO A 305 10.58 -19.15 1.79
CA PRO A 305 11.47 -20.23 1.39
C PRO A 305 10.84 -21.14 0.34
N ARG A 306 11.60 -21.51 -0.70
CA ARG A 306 11.13 -22.43 -1.76
C ARG A 306 10.74 -23.83 -1.27
N SER A 307 11.19 -24.21 -0.08
CA SER A 307 10.83 -25.46 0.58
C SER A 307 9.46 -25.40 1.27
N PHE A 308 8.92 -24.20 1.49
CA PHE A 308 7.61 -24.01 2.09
C PHE A 308 6.51 -24.16 1.02
N PRO A 309 5.37 -24.79 1.31
CA PRO A 309 4.33 -25.05 0.30
C PRO A 309 3.67 -23.80 -0.29
N VAL A 310 3.53 -22.74 0.52
CA VAL A 310 3.02 -21.44 0.06
C VAL A 310 4.16 -20.69 -0.63
N SER A 311 3.92 -20.15 -1.82
CA SER A 311 4.89 -19.38 -2.59
C SER A 311 4.57 -17.88 -2.65
N GLU A 312 3.30 -17.52 -2.46
CA GLU A 312 2.81 -16.14 -2.53
C GLU A 312 1.73 -15.92 -1.48
N ALA A 313 1.76 -14.77 -0.81
CA ALA A 313 0.67 -14.30 0.05
C ALA A 313 0.59 -12.77 -0.05
N THR A 314 -0.57 -12.26 -0.42
CA THR A 314 -0.85 -10.83 -0.60
C THR A 314 -2.17 -10.50 0.05
N GLU A 315 -2.22 -9.39 0.77
CA GLU A 315 -3.44 -8.90 1.40
C GLU A 315 -3.66 -7.42 1.12
N ILE A 316 -4.93 -7.05 0.92
CA ILE A 316 -5.37 -5.66 0.87
C ILE A 316 -6.45 -5.49 1.92
N LEU A 317 -6.17 -4.66 2.91
CA LEU A 317 -7.04 -4.36 4.02
C LEU A 317 -7.48 -2.90 3.95
N ASP A 318 -8.77 -2.69 3.71
CA ASP A 318 -9.41 -1.39 3.71
C ASP A 318 -10.06 -1.11 5.05
N TYR A 319 -9.85 0.10 5.55
CA TYR A 319 -10.58 0.66 6.68
C TYR A 319 -11.54 1.74 6.18
N ASP A 320 -12.63 1.97 6.91
CA ASP A 320 -13.52 3.12 6.66
C ASP A 320 -14.12 3.61 7.97
N GLN A 321 -14.71 4.80 7.93
CA GLN A 321 -15.39 5.36 9.07
C GLN A 321 -16.69 4.61 9.35
N VAL A 322 -16.81 4.09 10.57
CA VAL A 322 -17.98 3.39 11.09
C VAL A 322 -18.50 4.09 12.33
N GLU A 323 -19.81 4.28 12.42
CA GLU A 323 -20.43 4.85 13.62
C GLU A 323 -20.71 3.74 14.65
N ILE A 324 -20.12 3.85 15.84
CA ILE A 324 -20.36 2.95 16.97
C ILE A 324 -20.87 3.78 18.15
N SER A 325 -22.14 3.59 18.51
CA SER A 325 -22.80 4.35 19.59
C SER A 325 -22.70 5.88 19.43
N GLY A 326 -22.96 6.38 18.22
CA GLY A 326 -22.99 7.83 17.93
C GLY A 326 -21.62 8.49 17.83
N ARG A 327 -20.54 7.71 17.74
CA ARG A 327 -19.18 8.21 17.52
C ARG A 327 -18.54 7.52 16.32
N PRO A 328 -17.82 8.26 15.46
CA PRO A 328 -17.10 7.68 14.35
C PRO A 328 -15.80 7.01 14.82
N TYR A 329 -15.49 5.85 14.26
CA TYR A 329 -14.23 5.14 14.41
C TYR A 329 -13.77 4.61 13.06
N ILE A 330 -12.47 4.53 12.84
CA ILE A 330 -11.91 3.84 11.68
C ILE A 330 -11.88 2.35 12.01
N CYS A 331 -12.63 1.55 11.27
CA CYS A 331 -12.71 0.10 11.47
C CYS A 331 -12.48 -0.62 10.14
N PRO A 332 -12.07 -1.90 10.15
CA PRO A 332 -11.99 -2.70 8.94
C PRO A 332 -13.30 -2.66 8.14
N LEU A 333 -13.19 -2.44 6.85
CA LEU A 333 -14.30 -2.46 5.89
C LEU A 333 -14.26 -3.76 5.09
N MET A 334 -13.09 -4.10 4.55
CA MET A 334 -12.89 -5.27 3.70
C MET A 334 -11.43 -5.72 3.70
N ALA A 335 -11.20 -7.02 3.79
CA ALA A 335 -9.90 -7.64 3.55
C ALA A 335 -9.98 -8.55 2.32
N GLN A 336 -8.93 -8.53 1.49
CA GLN A 336 -8.80 -9.43 0.34
C GLN A 336 -7.45 -10.13 0.40
N LEU A 337 -7.47 -11.39 0.78
CA LEU A 337 -6.31 -12.26 0.86
C LEU A 337 -6.21 -13.12 -0.40
N TYR A 338 -5.01 -13.16 -0.97
CA TYR A 338 -4.64 -14.00 -2.09
C TYR A 338 -3.43 -14.83 -1.69
N MET A 339 -3.49 -16.15 -1.85
CA MET A 339 -2.37 -17.03 -1.58
C MET A 339 -2.19 -18.06 -2.68
N THR A 340 -0.94 -18.41 -2.98
CA THR A 340 -0.60 -19.49 -3.90
C THR A 340 0.15 -20.57 -3.12
N ALA A 341 -0.35 -21.81 -3.14
CA ALA A 341 0.30 -22.97 -2.55
C ALA A 341 0.42 -24.11 -3.57
N GLY A 342 1.64 -24.44 -3.96
CA GLY A 342 1.89 -25.37 -5.06
C GLY A 342 1.24 -24.91 -6.38
N ARG A 343 0.16 -25.58 -6.80
CA ARG A 343 -0.63 -25.22 -7.99
C ARG A 343 -1.97 -24.57 -7.68
N GLU A 344 -2.36 -24.56 -6.41
CA GLU A 344 -3.63 -24.00 -5.98
C GLU A 344 -3.45 -22.52 -5.66
N LYS A 345 -4.24 -21.66 -6.30
CA LYS A 345 -4.46 -20.30 -5.85
C LYS A 345 -5.70 -20.27 -4.97
N SER A 346 -5.68 -19.49 -3.91
CA SER A 346 -6.82 -19.26 -3.03
C SER A 346 -7.05 -17.77 -2.86
N LYS A 347 -8.33 -17.41 -2.75
CA LYS A 347 -8.78 -16.05 -2.51
C LYS A 347 -9.80 -16.07 -1.38
N ASN A 348 -9.59 -15.23 -0.37
CA ASN A 348 -10.55 -15.00 0.70
C ASN A 348 -10.93 -13.52 0.72
N VAL A 349 -12.22 -13.22 0.62
CA VAL A 349 -12.75 -11.85 0.74
C VAL A 349 -13.52 -11.79 2.05
N ILE A 350 -13.05 -10.96 2.98
CA ILE A 350 -13.65 -10.77 4.29
C ILE A 350 -14.31 -9.40 4.30
N GLU A 351 -15.62 -9.34 4.53
CA GLU A 351 -16.36 -8.09 4.69
C GLU A 351 -16.80 -7.94 6.14
N PHE A 352 -16.57 -6.76 6.72
CA PHE A 352 -16.90 -6.49 8.10
C PHE A 352 -18.21 -5.69 8.18
N ARG A 353 -19.21 -6.26 8.84
CA ARG A 353 -20.59 -5.76 8.86
C ARG A 353 -21.10 -5.61 10.29
N ASP A 354 -22.14 -4.79 10.45
CA ASP A 354 -22.93 -4.69 11.69
C ASP A 354 -22.14 -4.42 12.96
N TYR A 355 -21.21 -3.48 12.88
CA TYR A 355 -20.52 -2.94 14.04
C TYR A 355 -21.50 -2.40 15.09
N LYS A 356 -21.38 -2.89 16.32
CA LYS A 356 -22.19 -2.47 17.47
C LYS A 356 -21.38 -2.50 18.75
N LYS A 357 -21.65 -1.57 19.67
CA LYS A 357 -21.03 -1.59 21.00
C LYS A 357 -21.48 -2.79 21.83
N PHE A 358 -20.57 -3.36 22.62
CA PHE A 358 -20.89 -4.41 23.59
C PHE A 358 -22.02 -4.00 24.55
N GLY A 359 -22.91 -4.95 24.87
CA GLY A 359 -23.95 -4.78 25.89
C GLY A 359 -25.32 -4.36 25.35
N THR A 360 -25.49 -4.22 24.04
CA THR A 360 -26.83 -4.17 23.44
C THR A 360 -27.31 -5.61 23.19
N GLU A 361 -28.48 -5.99 23.71
CA GLU A 361 -29.12 -7.27 23.38
C GLU A 361 -29.23 -7.36 21.85
N SER A 362 -28.53 -8.32 21.24
CA SER A 362 -28.51 -8.47 19.79
C SER A 362 -28.91 -9.89 19.42
N ASN A 363 -30.10 -10.04 18.86
CA ASN A 363 -30.38 -11.07 17.86
C ASN A 363 -29.65 -10.64 16.59
N ILE A 364 -28.44 -11.16 16.35
CA ILE A 364 -27.79 -11.06 15.05
C ILE A 364 -28.59 -12.00 14.12
N THR A 365 -29.50 -11.44 13.34
CA THR A 365 -30.39 -12.17 12.42
C THR A 365 -29.74 -12.54 11.10
N TYR A 366 -28.43 -12.85 11.10
CA TYR A 366 -27.84 -13.56 9.97
C TYR A 366 -28.11 -15.05 10.17
N GLY A 367 -29.35 -15.44 9.86
CA GLY A 367 -29.64 -16.83 9.59
C GLY A 367 -28.81 -17.28 8.39
N ALA A 368 -28.47 -18.56 8.36
CA ALA A 368 -27.58 -19.17 7.37
C ALA A 368 -28.07 -19.04 5.90
N GLU A 369 -29.31 -18.59 5.69
CA GLU A 369 -29.93 -18.32 4.39
C GLU A 369 -29.81 -16.85 3.92
N ASN A 370 -29.30 -15.93 4.75
CA ASN A 370 -29.27 -14.48 4.47
C ASN A 370 -27.86 -13.90 4.53
N VAL A 371 -26.93 -14.45 3.75
CA VAL A 371 -25.60 -13.82 3.56
C VAL A 371 -25.82 -12.49 2.82
N PRO A 372 -25.38 -11.34 3.35
CA PRO A 372 -25.56 -10.05 2.69
C PRO A 372 -24.88 -10.05 1.31
N PRO A 373 -25.28 -9.19 0.36
CA PRO A 373 -24.59 -9.09 -0.93
C PRO A 373 -23.17 -8.52 -0.78
N PRO A 374 -22.24 -8.83 -1.71
CA PRO A 374 -20.90 -8.27 -1.68
C PRO A 374 -20.88 -6.74 -1.68
N LEU A 375 -19.85 -6.14 -1.08
CA LEU A 375 -19.59 -4.70 -1.21
C LEU A 375 -19.29 -4.33 -2.67
N PRO A 376 -19.72 -3.13 -3.13
CA PRO A 376 -19.38 -2.66 -4.47
C PRO A 376 -17.89 -2.32 -4.55
N ALA A 377 -17.26 -2.65 -5.69
CA ALA A 377 -15.82 -2.43 -5.91
C ALA A 377 -15.37 -0.97 -5.72
N SER A 378 -16.27 0.00 -5.98
CA SER A 378 -16.03 1.43 -5.82
C SER A 378 -15.69 1.84 -4.37
N LYS A 379 -16.00 1.01 -3.37
CA LYS A 379 -15.63 1.25 -1.97
C LYS A 379 -14.13 1.07 -1.70
N THR A 380 -13.45 0.37 -2.61
CA THR A 380 -12.05 -0.05 -2.49
C THR A 380 -11.25 0.29 -3.75
N GLU A 381 -11.80 1.06 -4.67
CA GLU A 381 -11.08 1.46 -5.87
C GLU A 381 -10.20 2.67 -5.57
N GLU A 382 -8.91 2.53 -5.85
CA GLU A 382 -7.94 3.62 -5.76
C GLU A 382 -7.93 4.40 -7.07
N GLN A 383 -7.87 5.72 -6.97
CA GLN A 383 -7.78 6.62 -8.12
C GLN A 383 -6.52 7.49 -8.00
N PRO A 384 -5.89 7.87 -9.12
CA PRO A 384 -4.77 8.80 -9.09
C PRO A 384 -5.19 10.15 -8.47
N ALA A 385 -4.39 10.71 -7.56
CA ALA A 385 -4.64 12.06 -7.09
C ALA A 385 -4.32 13.09 -8.19
N THR A 386 -5.27 13.98 -8.45
CA THR A 386 -5.12 15.03 -9.47
C THR A 386 -5.17 16.41 -8.82
N ALA A 387 -4.31 17.32 -9.28
CA ALA A 387 -4.42 18.71 -8.86
C ALA A 387 -5.71 19.30 -9.46
N SER A 388 -6.62 19.80 -8.62
CA SER A 388 -7.74 20.60 -9.12
C SER A 388 -7.20 21.89 -9.73
N THR A 389 -7.39 22.08 -11.03
CA THR A 389 -7.12 23.37 -11.69
C THR A 389 -8.02 24.42 -11.05
N PRO A 390 -7.49 25.57 -10.56
CA PRO A 390 -8.33 26.69 -10.20
C PRO A 390 -9.16 27.06 -11.43
N ALA A 391 -10.49 27.02 -11.33
CA ALA A 391 -11.36 27.42 -12.43
C ALA A 391 -10.97 28.83 -12.87
N ALA A 392 -10.39 28.94 -14.07
CA ALA A 392 -10.12 30.22 -14.69
C ALA A 392 -11.45 30.97 -14.82
N ASN A 393 -11.50 32.16 -14.23
CA ASN A 393 -12.56 33.14 -14.37
C ASN A 393 -13.14 33.13 -15.79
N GLN A 394 -14.35 32.60 -15.95
CA GLN A 394 -15.15 32.93 -17.12
C GLN A 394 -15.69 34.35 -16.94
N ALA A 395 -14.94 35.30 -17.48
CA ALA A 395 -15.44 36.62 -17.80
C ALA A 395 -16.52 36.48 -18.90
N GLY A 396 -17.79 36.55 -18.49
CA GLY A 396 -18.96 36.69 -19.36
C GLY A 396 -19.76 37.94 -18.97
N LYS A 397 -20.00 38.81 -19.97
CA LYS A 397 -20.58 40.17 -19.93
C LYS A 397 -21.99 40.30 -19.29
N PRO A 398 -22.43 41.54 -18.96
CA PRO A 398 -23.49 41.83 -17.99
C PRO A 398 -24.91 41.77 -18.58
N ALA A 399 -25.87 41.35 -17.77
CA ALA A 399 -27.30 41.56 -18.01
C ALA A 399 -27.93 42.32 -16.83
N ALA A 400 -28.91 43.15 -17.19
CA ALA A 400 -29.36 44.34 -16.50
C ALA A 400 -30.11 44.12 -15.16
N ALA A 401 -30.17 45.22 -14.42
CA ALA A 401 -30.71 45.38 -13.08
C ALA A 401 -32.16 44.93 -12.87
N ALA A 402 -32.42 44.33 -11.70
CA ALA A 402 -33.67 44.49 -10.98
C ALA A 402 -33.37 44.64 -9.48
N LYS A 403 -34.01 45.65 -8.89
CA LYS A 403 -33.79 46.19 -7.54
C LYS A 403 -34.27 45.24 -6.44
N GLY A 404 -33.61 45.34 -5.28
CA GLY A 404 -34.29 45.30 -3.98
C GLY A 404 -33.76 44.27 -2.99
N GLY A 405 -33.32 44.74 -1.82
CA GLY A 405 -33.17 43.91 -0.62
C GLY A 405 -31.77 43.93 -0.01
N SER A 406 -31.53 44.90 0.87
CA SER A 406 -30.37 44.96 1.75
C SER A 406 -30.28 43.74 2.69
N ASN A 407 -29.12 43.08 2.71
CA ASN A 407 -28.64 42.26 3.84
C ASN A 407 -28.41 43.17 5.07
N PRO A 408 -28.57 42.66 6.31
CA PRO A 408 -27.44 41.98 6.94
C PRO A 408 -27.82 40.85 7.92
N TRP A 409 -27.28 39.65 7.71
CA TRP A 409 -27.22 38.59 8.74
C TRP A 409 -25.75 38.35 9.11
N TRP A 410 -25.24 39.18 10.01
CA TRP A 410 -24.14 38.81 10.90
C TRP A 410 -24.75 38.76 12.31
N ALA A 411 -24.83 37.55 12.89
CA ALA A 411 -24.99 37.32 14.33
C ALA A 411 -25.08 35.80 14.56
N MET A 412 -24.01 35.22 15.09
CA MET A 412 -24.09 33.91 15.76
C MET A 412 -24.77 34.08 17.12
N PRO A 413 -25.62 33.14 17.57
CA PRO A 413 -26.15 33.15 18.94
C PRO A 413 -25.08 32.68 19.96
N ALA A 414 -25.07 33.33 21.13
CA ALA A 414 -24.22 33.00 22.28
C ALA A 414 -24.64 31.70 23.00
N PRO A 415 -23.71 30.99 23.68
CA PRO A 415 -24.00 29.74 24.39
C PRO A 415 -24.80 29.96 25.69
N PRO A 416 -25.57 28.94 26.15
CA PRO A 416 -26.41 29.04 27.35
C PRO A 416 -25.61 29.00 28.66
N PRO A 417 -26.15 29.56 29.77
CA PRO A 417 -25.46 29.62 31.07
C PRO A 417 -25.48 28.28 31.83
N PRO A 418 -24.52 28.08 32.76
CA PRO A 418 -24.42 26.84 33.56
C PRO A 418 -25.49 26.72 34.65
N PRO A 419 -25.83 25.48 35.09
CA PRO A 419 -26.88 25.22 36.08
C PRO A 419 -26.48 25.64 37.51
N ALA A 420 -27.46 26.16 38.26
CA ALA A 420 -27.30 26.67 39.61
C ALA A 420 -27.06 25.56 40.66
N THR A 421 -26.02 25.75 41.47
CA THR A 421 -25.74 24.96 42.69
C THR A 421 -26.73 25.33 43.80
N LYS A 422 -27.42 24.33 44.39
CA LYS A 422 -28.20 24.52 45.63
C LYS A 422 -27.26 24.52 46.86
N PRO A 423 -27.50 25.38 47.87
CA PRO A 423 -26.76 25.37 49.13
C PRO A 423 -27.22 24.22 50.06
N PRO A 424 -26.39 23.83 51.05
CA PRO A 424 -26.64 22.67 51.90
C PRO A 424 -27.72 22.94 52.95
N GLN A 425 -28.49 21.89 53.28
CA GLN A 425 -29.21 21.71 54.55
C GLN A 425 -28.77 20.40 55.17
#